data_AF-U6SND4-F1
#
_entry.id   AF-U6SND4-F1
#
_cell.length_a   1.000
_cell.length_b   1.000
_cell.length_c   1.000
_cell.angle_alpha   90.00
_cell.angle_beta   90.00
_cell.angle_gamma   90.00
#
_symmetry.space_group_name_H-M   'P 1'
#
loop_
_entity.id
_entity.type
_entity.pdbx_description
1 polymer ?
#
loop_
_entity_poly.entity_id
_entity_poly.type
_entity_poly.pdbx_seq_one_letter_code
_entity_poly.pdbx_strand_id
1 'polypeptide(L)'
;MKQDTYLRLTPVQLQQRLIYTQSELKKYKLQVEKYKNDYYYNLIDQLKKDKENLENEIQLNNNELFEKESLYNKEINSLKNKLGEAEQKIILLEEKLLTVEKKLEDSNNLLIKEKRSSEDISHSSPINHSNSSSSHKWFEENIKSQNHE
;
A
#
# COMPACT_ATOMS: atom_id res chain seq x y z
N MET A 1 54.69 72.98 -6.79
CA MET A 1 53.23 72.82 -6.92
C MET A 1 52.90 72.75 -8.42
N LYS A 2 52.56 71.57 -8.94
CA LYS A 2 52.17 71.42 -10.35
C LYS A 2 50.70 71.86 -10.44
N GLN A 3 50.45 72.96 -11.13
CA GLN A 3 49.09 73.40 -11.43
C GLN A 3 48.50 72.42 -12.44
N ASP A 4 47.46 71.71 -12.04
CA ASP A 4 46.63 70.90 -12.94
C ASP A 4 46.04 71.82 -14.00
N THR A 5 46.64 71.77 -15.19
CA THR A 5 46.18 72.51 -16.36
C THR A 5 44.99 71.74 -16.91
N TYR A 6 43.78 72.09 -16.46
CA TYR A 6 42.56 71.67 -17.12
C TYR A 6 42.52 72.31 -18.52
N LEU A 7 43.00 71.57 -19.52
CA LEU A 7 42.81 71.89 -20.93
C LEU A 7 41.30 71.95 -21.20
N ARG A 8 40.78 73.17 -21.32
CA ARG A 8 39.38 73.40 -21.72
C ARG A 8 39.20 72.85 -23.13
N LEU A 9 38.38 71.82 -23.24
CA LEU A 9 38.01 71.25 -24.54
C LEU A 9 37.33 72.33 -25.39
N THR A 10 37.66 72.37 -26.68
CA THR A 10 36.95 73.21 -27.63
C THR A 10 35.50 72.70 -27.78
N PRO A 11 34.54 73.56 -28.18
CA PRO A 11 33.16 73.13 -28.40
C PRO A 11 33.02 71.92 -29.33
N VAL A 12 33.87 71.84 -30.36
CA VAL A 12 33.92 70.70 -31.29
C VAL A 12 34.38 69.42 -30.59
N GLN A 13 35.42 69.48 -29.76
CA GLN A 13 35.89 68.32 -29.00
C GLN A 13 34.85 67.81 -27.99
N LEU A 14 34.11 68.74 -27.36
CA LEU A 14 32.97 68.39 -26.50
C LEU A 14 31.87 67.68 -27.28
N GLN A 15 31.51 68.21 -28.46
CA GLN A 15 30.50 67.59 -29.32
C GLN A 15 30.93 66.19 -29.80
N GLN A 16 32.20 66.01 -30.18
CA GLN A 16 32.75 64.70 -30.56
C GLN A 16 32.68 63.72 -29.39
N ARG A 17 33.05 64.15 -28.18
CA ARG A 17 32.94 63.30 -26.97
C ARG A 17 31.49 62.97 -26.64
N LEU A 18 30.57 63.91 -26.79
CA LEU A 18 29.14 63.68 -26.61
C LEU A 18 28.63 62.61 -27.61
N ILE A 19 28.94 62.76 -28.90
CA ILE A 19 28.55 61.79 -29.94
C ILE A 19 29.14 60.41 -29.62
N TYR A 20 30.43 60.34 -29.28
CA TYR A 20 31.08 59.09 -28.92
C TYR A 20 30.41 58.42 -27.73
N THR A 21 30.20 59.14 -26.62
CA THR A 21 29.56 58.59 -25.41
C THR A 21 28.12 58.16 -25.67
N GLN A 22 27.36 58.90 -26.49
CA GLN A 22 26.01 58.49 -26.92
C GLN A 22 26.04 57.21 -27.75
N SER A 23 27.03 57.06 -28.64
CA SER A 23 27.18 55.86 -29.47
C SER A 23 27.55 54.62 -28.64
N GLU A 24 28.47 54.76 -27.69
CA GLU A 24 28.84 53.67 -26.76
C GLU A 24 27.67 53.30 -25.86
N LEU A 25 26.92 54.29 -25.33
CA LEU A 25 25.72 54.03 -24.55
C LEU A 25 24.66 53.27 -25.35
N LYS A 26 24.47 53.60 -26.64
CA LYS A 26 23.57 52.86 -27.53
C LYS A 26 24.05 51.43 -27.76
N LYS A 27 25.35 51.23 -27.95
CA LYS A 27 25.97 49.90 -28.12
C LYS A 27 25.78 49.03 -26.88
N TYR A 28 26.04 49.56 -25.69
CA TYR A 28 25.83 48.81 -24.45
C TYR A 28 24.37 48.47 -24.20
N LYS A 29 23.43 49.37 -24.53
CA LYS A 29 21.99 49.05 -24.46
C LYS A 29 21.61 47.88 -25.36
N LEU A 30 22.10 47.86 -26.60
CA LEU A 30 21.87 46.75 -27.53
C LEU A 30 22.44 45.44 -26.99
N GLN A 31 23.63 45.49 -26.40
CA GLN A 31 24.27 44.31 -25.83
C GLN A 31 23.51 43.76 -24.62
N VAL A 32 23.01 44.63 -23.74
CA VAL A 32 22.17 44.24 -22.60
C VAL A 32 20.87 43.58 -23.08
N GLU A 33 20.20 44.15 -24.07
CA GLU A 33 18.98 43.56 -24.62
C GLU A 33 19.25 42.21 -25.28
N LYS A 34 20.37 42.07 -26.00
CA LYS A 34 20.78 40.77 -26.54
C LYS A 34 20.97 39.73 -25.44
N TYR A 35 21.71 40.08 -24.37
CA TYR A 35 21.92 39.14 -23.26
C TYR A 35 20.64 38.76 -22.53
N LYS A 36 19.70 39.70 -22.36
CA LYS A 36 18.39 39.39 -21.79
C LYS A 36 17.63 38.41 -22.66
N ASN A 37 17.60 38.65 -23.97
CA ASN A 37 16.93 37.75 -24.91
C ASN A 37 17.56 36.36 -24.89
N ASP A 38 18.90 36.28 -25.00
CA ASP A 38 19.62 35.01 -24.95
C ASP A 38 19.34 34.26 -23.64
N TYR A 39 19.31 34.97 -22.50
CA TYR A 39 18.93 34.40 -21.21
C TYR A 39 17.50 33.84 -21.20
N TYR A 40 16.51 34.62 -21.68
CA TYR A 40 15.12 34.19 -21.67
C TYR A 40 14.87 33.01 -22.62
N TYR A 41 15.48 32.98 -23.80
CA TYR A 41 15.36 31.85 -24.71
C TYR A 41 15.98 30.58 -24.13
N ASN A 42 17.19 30.69 -23.56
CA ASN A 42 17.83 29.57 -22.90
C ASN A 42 16.98 29.03 -21.73
N LEU A 43 16.39 29.93 -20.93
CA LEU A 43 15.52 29.55 -19.83
C LEU A 43 14.25 28.85 -20.32
N ILE A 44 13.64 29.33 -21.40
CA ILE A 44 12.46 28.69 -22.00
C ILE A 44 12.81 27.28 -22.48
N ASP A 45 13.96 27.11 -23.13
CA ASP A 45 14.38 25.81 -23.64
C ASP A 45 14.70 24.82 -22.52
N GLN A 46 15.33 25.31 -21.43
CA GLN A 46 15.52 24.52 -20.21
C GLN A 46 14.19 24.07 -19.61
N LEU A 47 13.24 24.99 -19.43
CA LEU A 47 11.92 24.67 -18.88
C LEU A 47 11.14 23.69 -19.74
N LYS A 48 11.25 23.79 -21.08
CA LYS A 48 10.63 22.83 -21.99
C LYS A 48 11.24 21.44 -21.83
N LYS A 49 12.57 21.36 -21.75
CA LYS A 49 13.28 20.10 -21.55
C LYS A 49 12.93 19.46 -20.21
N ASP A 50 12.87 20.25 -19.14
CA ASP A 50 12.50 19.77 -17.80
C ASP A 50 11.06 19.27 -17.78
N LYS A 51 10.13 19.97 -18.44
CA LYS A 51 8.75 19.53 -18.60
C LYS A 51 8.67 18.18 -19.33
N GLU A 52 9.38 18.04 -20.45
CA GLU A 52 9.40 16.78 -21.21
C GLU A 52 9.95 15.62 -20.37
N ASN A 53 11.03 15.85 -19.60
CA ASN A 53 11.58 14.86 -18.70
C ASN A 53 10.58 14.44 -17.61
N LEU A 54 9.88 15.40 -17.00
CA LEU A 54 8.86 15.13 -15.99
C LEU A 54 7.66 14.35 -16.56
N GLU A 55 7.21 14.71 -17.77
CA GLU A 55 6.13 13.97 -18.45
C GLU A 55 6.54 12.51 -18.74
N ASN A 56 7.77 12.29 -19.18
CA ASN A 56 8.31 10.95 -19.38
C ASN A 56 8.42 10.16 -18.06
N GLU A 57 8.86 10.78 -16.97
CA GLU A 57 8.95 10.14 -15.65
C GLU A 57 7.57 9.77 -15.11
N ILE A 58 6.58 10.66 -15.25
CA ILE A 58 5.18 10.37 -14.89
C ILE A 58 4.66 9.19 -15.71
N GLN A 59 4.93 9.16 -17.02
CA GLN A 59 4.49 8.08 -17.89
C GLN A 59 5.12 6.74 -17.48
N LEU A 60 6.42 6.72 -17.17
CA LEU A 60 7.12 5.52 -16.70
C LEU A 60 6.53 5.04 -15.37
N ASN A 61 6.37 5.93 -14.39
CA ASN A 61 5.81 5.59 -13.08
C ASN A 61 4.36 5.06 -13.18
N ASN A 62 3.54 5.65 -14.06
CA ASN A 62 2.18 5.18 -14.29
C ASN A 62 2.15 3.78 -14.90
N ASN A 63 3.06 3.48 -15.83
CA ASN A 63 3.18 2.14 -16.41
C ASN A 63 3.61 1.12 -15.35
N GLU A 64 4.60 1.44 -14.51
CA GLU A 64 5.01 0.58 -13.41
C GLU A 64 3.90 0.35 -12.40
N LEU A 65 3.12 1.39 -12.09
CA LEU A 65 1.99 1.31 -11.16
C LEU A 65 0.89 0.42 -11.74
N PHE A 66 0.59 0.56 -13.04
CA PHE A 66 -0.36 -0.29 -13.75
C PHE A 66 0.07 -1.76 -13.76
N GLU A 67 1.36 -2.05 -13.99
CA GLU A 67 1.88 -3.41 -13.93
C GLU A 67 1.76 -4.02 -12.52
N LYS A 68 2.13 -3.25 -11.48
CA LYS A 68 1.98 -3.67 -10.08
C LYS A 68 0.51 -3.93 -9.73
N GLU A 69 -0.39 -3.05 -10.14
CA GLU A 69 -1.83 -3.22 -9.91
C GLU A 69 -2.36 -4.46 -10.62
N SER A 70 -1.91 -4.74 -11.85
CA SER A 70 -2.25 -5.98 -12.57
C SER A 70 -1.79 -7.23 -11.82
N LEU A 71 -0.57 -7.21 -11.26
CA LEU A 71 -0.03 -8.31 -10.46
C LEU A 71 -0.83 -8.51 -9.17
N TYR A 72 -1.12 -7.45 -8.42
CA TYR A 72 -1.92 -7.54 -7.20
C TYR A 72 -3.34 -8.02 -7.50
N ASN A 73 -3.96 -7.58 -8.59
CA ASN A 73 -5.27 -8.07 -9.00
C ASN A 73 -5.27 -9.56 -9.34
N LYS A 74 -4.21 -10.05 -10.00
CA LYS A 74 -4.04 -11.50 -10.25
C LYS A 74 -3.90 -12.28 -8.94
N GLU A 75 -3.12 -11.75 -8.00
CA GLU A 75 -2.93 -12.38 -6.68
C GLU A 75 -4.23 -12.41 -5.87
N ILE A 76 -4.95 -11.29 -5.81
CA ILE A 76 -6.26 -11.19 -5.16
C ILE A 76 -7.24 -12.22 -5.76
N ASN A 77 -7.29 -12.33 -7.08
CA ASN A 77 -8.16 -13.31 -7.73
C ASN A 77 -7.74 -14.75 -7.42
N SER A 78 -6.44 -15.05 -7.37
CA SER A 78 -5.94 -16.36 -6.95
C SER A 78 -6.34 -16.68 -5.52
N LEU A 79 -6.19 -15.73 -4.59
CA LEU A 79 -6.56 -15.90 -3.19
C LEU A 79 -8.08 -16.07 -3.03
N LYS A 80 -8.89 -15.29 -3.76
CA LYS A 80 -10.36 -15.46 -3.78
C LYS A 80 -10.77 -16.85 -4.25
N ASN A 81 -10.15 -17.36 -5.30
CA ASN A 81 -10.45 -18.72 -5.79
C ASN A 81 -10.08 -19.78 -4.75
N LYS A 82 -8.89 -19.67 -4.13
CA LYS A 82 -8.46 -20.58 -3.05
C LYS A 82 -9.39 -20.53 -1.84
N LEU A 83 -9.88 -19.34 -1.48
CA LEU A 83 -10.84 -19.16 -0.40
C LEU A 83 -12.15 -19.88 -0.74
N GLY A 84 -12.70 -19.67 -1.93
CA GLY A 84 -13.92 -20.35 -2.37
C GLY A 84 -13.78 -21.88 -2.41
N GLU A 85 -12.63 -22.41 -2.84
CA GLU A 85 -12.35 -23.85 -2.77
C GLU A 85 -12.29 -24.37 -1.33
N ALA A 86 -11.72 -23.60 -0.41
CA ALA A 86 -11.67 -23.96 1.01
C ALA A 86 -13.06 -23.94 1.64
N GLU A 87 -13.88 -22.93 1.34
CA GLU A 87 -15.28 -22.84 1.78
C GLU A 87 -16.11 -24.04 1.27
N GLN A 88 -15.96 -24.43 0.00
CA GLN A 88 -16.62 -25.62 -0.54
C GLN A 88 -16.18 -26.91 0.17
N LYS A 89 -14.90 -27.04 0.51
CA LYS A 89 -14.39 -28.18 1.28
C LYS A 89 -14.97 -28.21 2.69
N ILE A 90 -15.13 -27.07 3.34
CA ILE A 90 -15.76 -26.97 4.67
C ILE A 90 -17.20 -27.48 4.59
N ILE A 91 -18.00 -26.98 3.64
CA ILE A 91 -19.39 -27.42 3.45
C ILE A 91 -19.47 -28.94 3.24
N LEU A 92 -18.61 -29.50 2.38
CA LEU A 92 -18.57 -30.95 2.12
C LEU A 92 -18.18 -31.75 3.37
N LEU A 93 -17.29 -31.23 4.21
CA LEU A 93 -16.90 -31.88 5.46
C LEU A 93 -18.01 -31.80 6.50
N GLU A 94 -18.72 -30.68 6.60
CA GLU A 94 -19.89 -30.51 7.47
C GLU A 94 -21.03 -31.48 7.09
N GLU A 95 -21.34 -31.60 5.79
CA GLU A 95 -22.33 -32.58 5.30
C GLU A 95 -21.93 -34.02 5.65
N LYS A 96 -20.64 -34.37 5.45
CA LYS A 96 -20.14 -35.70 5.83
C LYS A 96 -20.25 -35.93 7.33
N LEU A 97 -19.92 -34.93 8.15
CA LEU A 97 -20.00 -35.02 9.61
C LEU A 97 -21.45 -35.28 10.05
N LEU A 98 -22.42 -34.53 9.51
CA LEU A 98 -23.86 -34.77 9.75
C LEU A 98 -24.30 -36.19 9.37
N THR A 99 -23.84 -36.72 8.24
CA THR A 99 -24.18 -38.10 7.85
C THR A 99 -23.57 -39.15 8.78
N VAL A 100 -22.37 -38.90 9.32
CA VAL A 100 -21.73 -39.79 10.30
C VAL A 100 -22.45 -39.73 11.63
N GLU A 101 -22.80 -38.55 12.11
CA GLU A 101 -23.59 -38.36 13.34
C GLU A 101 -24.93 -39.09 13.26
N LYS A 102 -25.66 -38.95 12.15
CA LYS A 102 -26.92 -39.66 11.95
C LYS A 102 -26.75 -41.18 11.98
N LYS A 103 -25.73 -41.71 11.29
CA LYS A 103 -25.42 -43.15 11.31
C LYS A 103 -25.03 -43.65 12.71
N LEU A 104 -24.33 -42.83 13.49
CA LEU A 104 -23.97 -43.15 14.87
C LEU A 104 -25.22 -43.19 15.77
N GLU A 105 -26.12 -42.23 15.62
CA GLU A 105 -27.39 -42.17 16.35
C GLU A 105 -28.29 -43.36 16.00
N ASP A 106 -28.42 -43.70 14.71
CA ASP A 106 -29.14 -44.89 14.26
C ASP A 106 -28.54 -46.19 14.85
N SER A 107 -27.21 -46.29 14.89
CA SER A 107 -26.51 -47.44 15.48
C SER A 107 -26.70 -47.55 16.99
N ASN A 108 -26.65 -46.42 17.71
CA ASN A 108 -26.92 -46.37 19.15
C ASN A 108 -28.38 -46.74 19.46
N ASN A 109 -29.33 -46.27 18.67
CA ASN A 109 -30.74 -46.60 18.82
C ASN A 109 -31.02 -48.10 18.57
N LEU A 110 -30.32 -48.73 17.62
CA LEU A 110 -30.35 -50.18 17.41
C LEU A 110 -29.79 -50.93 18.62
N LEU A 111 -28.66 -50.49 19.16
CA LEU A 111 -28.04 -51.11 20.34
C LEU A 111 -28.94 -51.02 21.60
N ILE A 112 -29.65 -49.90 21.78
CA ILE A 112 -30.61 -49.72 22.88
C ILE A 112 -31.83 -50.63 22.70
N LYS A 113 -32.31 -50.80 21.46
CA LYS A 113 -33.39 -51.75 21.15
C LYS A 113 -32.97 -53.20 21.43
N GLU A 114 -31.75 -53.56 21.08
CA GLU A 114 -31.21 -54.92 21.26
C GLU A 114 -31.00 -55.26 22.75
N LYS A 115 -30.55 -54.29 23.56
CA LYS A 115 -30.50 -54.41 25.03
C LYS A 115 -31.89 -54.56 25.66
N ARG A 116 -32.89 -53.79 25.20
CA ARG A 116 -34.27 -53.92 25.71
C ARG A 116 -34.96 -55.23 25.30
N SER A 117 -34.57 -55.84 24.18
CA SER A 117 -35.07 -57.18 23.80
C SER A 117 -34.38 -58.34 24.54
N SER A 118 -33.31 -58.08 25.30
CA SER A 118 -32.57 -59.08 26.09
C SER A 118 -32.75 -58.92 27.60
N GLU A 119 -33.52 -57.93 28.07
CA GLU A 119 -33.79 -57.64 29.48
C GLU A 119 -35.15 -58.15 30.00
N ASP A 120 -35.90 -58.92 29.20
CA ASP A 120 -37.00 -59.76 29.73
C ASP A 120 -36.42 -61.05 30.34
N ILE A 121 -35.67 -60.90 31.44
CA ILE A 121 -35.52 -61.85 32.56
C ILE A 121 -34.69 -61.13 33.63
N SER A 122 -35.21 -61.10 34.86
CA SER A 122 -34.57 -60.81 36.16
C SER A 122 -34.60 -59.37 36.74
N HIS A 123 -35.64 -59.17 37.58
CA HIS A 123 -35.56 -58.80 39.01
C HIS A 123 -34.79 -57.53 39.49
N SER A 124 -35.58 -56.58 39.98
CA SER A 124 -35.48 -55.85 41.28
C SER A 124 -34.16 -55.23 41.75
N SER A 125 -34.11 -53.89 41.76
CA SER A 125 -33.93 -53.01 42.96
C SER A 125 -33.12 -51.75 42.63
N PRO A 126 -33.46 -50.58 43.22
CA PRO A 126 -32.78 -49.32 42.96
C PRO A 126 -31.62 -49.11 43.95
N ILE A 127 -30.42 -48.82 43.44
CA ILE A 127 -29.29 -48.34 44.24
C ILE A 127 -28.90 -46.94 43.75
N ASN A 128 -29.23 -45.95 44.59
CA ASN A 128 -28.69 -44.60 44.55
C ASN A 128 -27.18 -44.64 44.79
N HIS A 129 -26.40 -44.07 43.87
CA HIS A 129 -25.10 -43.49 44.20
C HIS A 129 -24.86 -42.21 43.41
N SER A 130 -25.07 -41.10 44.10
CA SER A 130 -24.36 -39.85 43.92
C SER A 130 -22.87 -40.07 44.16
N ASN A 131 -22.00 -39.74 43.19
CA ASN A 131 -20.70 -39.09 43.37
C ASN A 131 -19.82 -39.26 42.13
N SER A 132 -19.39 -38.14 41.55
CA SER A 132 -18.00 -37.87 41.14
C SER A 132 -17.92 -36.64 40.24
N SER A 133 -18.15 -35.46 40.84
CA SER A 133 -17.59 -34.20 40.34
C SER A 133 -16.13 -34.13 40.81
N SER A 134 -15.19 -34.60 40.00
CA SER A 134 -13.75 -34.44 40.28
C SER A 134 -12.89 -34.20 39.04
N SER A 135 -13.49 -34.02 37.86
CA SER A 135 -12.75 -33.76 36.62
C SER A 135 -12.71 -32.28 36.21
N HIS A 136 -13.39 -31.38 36.92
CA HIS A 136 -13.44 -29.96 36.53
C HIS A 136 -12.38 -29.09 37.20
N LYS A 137 -11.83 -29.53 38.35
CA LYS A 137 -10.83 -28.74 39.10
C LYS A 137 -9.43 -28.72 38.46
N TRP A 138 -9.01 -29.80 37.81
CA TRP A 138 -7.70 -29.83 37.14
C TRP A 138 -7.64 -28.91 35.91
N PHE A 139 -8.78 -28.66 35.27
CA PHE A 139 -8.85 -27.90 34.03
C PHE A 139 -8.79 -26.38 34.27
N GLU A 140 -9.38 -25.87 35.36
CA GLU A 140 -9.38 -24.44 35.67
C GLU A 140 -8.02 -23.89 36.13
N GLU A 141 -7.19 -24.71 36.78
CA GLU A 141 -5.86 -24.26 37.23
C GLU A 141 -4.86 -24.07 36.08
N ASN A 142 -5.06 -24.78 34.96
CA ASN A 142 -4.12 -24.77 33.83
C ASN A 142 -4.39 -23.64 32.82
N ILE A 143 -5.61 -23.08 32.79
CA ILE A 143 -5.96 -21.96 31.90
C ILE A 143 -5.56 -20.61 32.51
N LYS A 144 -5.56 -20.48 33.84
CA LYS A 144 -5.21 -19.22 34.51
C LYS A 144 -3.71 -18.89 34.49
N SER A 145 -2.86 -19.87 34.23
CA SER A 145 -1.40 -19.71 34.21
C SER A 145 -0.82 -19.32 32.83
N GLN A 146 -1.64 -19.24 31.77
CA GLN A 146 -1.18 -18.84 30.42
C GLN A 146 -1.58 -17.41 29.99
N ASN A 147 -2.31 -16.64 30.81
CA ASN A 147 -2.79 -15.30 30.44
C ASN A 147 -2.03 -14.15 31.12
N HIS A 148 -0.84 -14.42 31.67
CA HIS A 148 0.07 -13.38 32.17
C HIS A 148 1.48 -13.61 31.64
N GLU A 149 1.69 -13.26 30.37
CA GLU A 149 2.99 -12.80 29.83
C GLU A 149 2.75 -11.93 28.59
#